data_AF-X1T0R1-F1
#
_entry.id   AF-X1T0R1-F1
#
_cell.length_a   1.000
_cell.length_b   1.000
_cell.length_c   1.000
_cell.angle_alpha   90.00
_cell.angle_beta   90.00
_cell.angle_gamma   90.00
#
_symmetry.space_group_name_H-M   'P 1'
#
loop_
_entity.id
_entity.type
_entity.pdbx_description
1 polymer ?
#
loop_
_entity_poly.entity_id
_entity_poly.type
_entity_poly.pdbx_seq_one_letter_code
_entity_poly.pdbx_strand_id
1 'polypeptide(L)'
;SIVAGAGGASLGAGIAFETPTNAYSAAAAVTKSGIQVGTAITAESFEDFVLTGMIAEGSGAGQLNYIRSEVPGRSYDGPSKVFTITQVRYLNNNSGGAIGVNEVALTTAGMGGWTHTAQDQWVMTRDKLPATVNVPDTGQLKVTYTIQLTYPA
;
A
#
# COMPACT_ATOMS: atom_id res chain seq x y z
N SER A 1 -19.11 -23.63 4.22
CA SER A 1 -18.74 -22.22 4.41
C SER A 1 -17.31 -22.18 4.91
N ILE A 2 -16.43 -21.41 4.29
CA ILE A 2 -15.08 -21.21 4.86
C ILE A 2 -15.26 -20.26 6.05
N VAL A 3 -15.18 -20.82 7.25
CA VAL A 3 -15.01 -20.04 8.47
C VAL A 3 -13.54 -19.64 8.51
N ALA A 4 -13.25 -18.36 8.25
CA ALA A 4 -11.91 -17.84 8.44
C ALA A 4 -11.57 -17.93 9.94
N GLY A 5 -10.78 -18.94 10.31
CA GLY A 5 -10.24 -19.06 11.64
C GLY A 5 -9.38 -17.85 11.94
N ALA A 6 -9.78 -17.08 12.96
CA ALA A 6 -8.95 -16.04 13.56
C ALA A 6 -7.74 -16.72 14.21
N GLY A 7 -6.67 -16.92 13.44
CA GLY A 7 -5.54 -17.70 13.91
C GLY A 7 -4.44 -17.84 12.87
N GLY A 8 -3.87 -16.71 12.46
CA GLY A 8 -2.63 -16.66 11.68
C GLY A 8 -1.71 -15.60 12.28
N ALA A 9 -0.66 -16.05 12.97
CA ALA A 9 0.51 -15.31 13.46
C ALA A 9 0.30 -13.91 14.09
N SER A 10 -0.33 -13.83 15.26
CA SER A 10 0.20 -12.96 16.32
C SER A 10 -0.36 -13.33 17.69
N LEU A 11 0.54 -13.68 18.61
CA LEU A 11 0.29 -13.70 20.05
C LEU A 11 -0.14 -12.30 20.51
N GLY A 12 -1.27 -12.22 21.21
CA GLY A 12 -1.41 -11.25 22.31
C GLY A 12 -1.75 -9.79 22.01
N ALA A 13 -2.42 -9.45 20.91
CA ALA A 13 -3.07 -8.14 20.81
C ALA A 13 -4.42 -8.24 20.11
N GLY A 14 -5.48 -7.80 20.78
CA GLY A 14 -6.82 -7.60 20.22
C GLY A 14 -6.85 -6.44 19.24
N ILE A 15 -6.00 -6.45 18.21
CA ILE A 15 -6.03 -5.51 17.11
C ILE A 15 -6.97 -6.07 16.04
N ALA A 16 -8.08 -5.39 15.80
CA ALA A 16 -8.87 -5.67 14.60
C ALA A 16 -7.98 -5.37 13.38
N PHE A 17 -7.76 -6.36 12.50
CA PHE A 17 -7.03 -6.22 11.23
C PHE A 17 -7.65 -5.17 10.27
N GLU A 18 -8.82 -4.65 10.62
CA GLU A 18 -9.57 -3.64 9.85
C GLU A 18 -9.34 -2.21 10.36
N THR A 19 -8.68 -2.07 11.51
CA THR A 19 -8.12 -0.78 11.92
C THR A 19 -6.88 -0.55 11.07
N PRO A 20 -6.69 0.64 10.44
CA PRO A 20 -5.48 0.99 9.68
C PRO A 20 -4.27 1.27 10.59
N THR A 21 -4.16 0.42 11.61
CA THR A 21 -3.13 0.23 12.59
C THR A 21 -1.76 -0.09 12.02
N ASN A 22 -1.78 -1.16 11.21
CA ASN A 22 -0.67 -2.05 10.89
C ASN A 22 -1.05 -2.94 9.68
N ALA A 23 -0.09 -3.69 9.11
CA ALA A 23 -0.24 -4.57 7.94
C ALA A 23 -0.38 -3.83 6.58
N TYR A 24 -1.30 -4.27 5.70
CA TYR A 24 -1.46 -3.76 4.32
C TYR A 24 -2.35 -2.50 4.21
N SER A 25 -2.75 -1.93 5.34
CA SER A 25 -3.54 -0.69 5.42
C SER A 25 -2.79 0.32 6.29
N ALA A 26 -3.06 1.61 6.07
CA ALA A 26 -2.38 2.70 6.76
C ALA A 26 -3.33 3.82 7.16
N ALA A 27 -3.07 4.40 8.33
CA ALA A 27 -3.77 5.60 8.79
C ALA A 27 -3.40 6.82 7.93
N ALA A 28 -4.12 7.93 8.12
CA ALA A 28 -3.73 9.19 7.50
C ALA A 28 -2.31 9.58 7.95
N ALA A 29 -1.55 10.17 7.04
CA ALA A 29 -0.15 10.57 7.21
C ALA A 29 0.86 9.43 7.49
N VAL A 30 0.44 8.16 7.52
CA VAL A 30 1.36 7.03 7.75
C VAL A 30 1.97 6.55 6.44
N THR A 31 3.31 6.58 6.36
CA THR A 31 4.11 6.16 5.21
C THR A 31 4.96 4.91 5.46
N LYS A 32 4.66 4.15 6.50
CA LYS A 32 5.38 2.88 6.79
C LYS A 32 4.64 1.63 6.32
N SER A 33 3.37 1.77 5.97
CA SER A 33 2.51 0.67 5.53
C SER A 33 1.51 1.15 4.47
N GLY A 34 0.79 0.19 3.89
CA GLY A 34 -0.25 0.42 2.91
C GLY A 34 0.28 0.77 1.53
N ILE A 35 -0.53 1.49 0.76
CA ILE A 35 -0.15 1.94 -0.57
C ILE A 35 0.78 3.14 -0.46
N GLN A 36 1.90 3.07 -1.19
CA GLN A 36 2.92 4.11 -1.34
C GLN A 36 3.12 4.42 -2.82
N VAL A 37 3.56 5.65 -3.12
CA VAL A 37 3.85 6.08 -4.50
C VAL A 37 5.22 6.73 -4.60
N GLY A 38 5.88 6.58 -5.74
CA GLY A 38 7.24 7.03 -5.96
C GLY A 38 7.44 7.74 -7.30
N THR A 39 8.57 8.41 -7.40
CA THR A 39 9.00 9.16 -8.59
C THR A 39 10.02 8.41 -9.44
N ALA A 40 10.56 7.29 -8.96
CA ALA A 40 11.62 6.60 -9.68
C ALA A 40 11.17 6.06 -11.03
N ILE A 41 12.10 6.11 -11.98
CA ILE A 41 11.96 5.57 -13.34
C ILE A 41 12.89 4.38 -13.57
N THR A 42 13.48 3.82 -12.51
CA THR A 42 14.31 2.61 -12.63
C THR A 42 13.46 1.44 -13.10
N ALA A 43 14.06 0.48 -13.81
CA ALA A 43 13.35 -0.75 -14.16
C ALA A 43 13.12 -1.59 -12.91
N GLU A 44 12.07 -2.42 -12.91
CA GLU A 44 11.85 -3.38 -11.83
C GLU A 44 12.99 -4.39 -11.78
N SER A 45 13.42 -4.72 -10.55
CA SER A 45 14.39 -5.74 -10.25
C SER A 45 13.89 -6.63 -9.11
N PHE A 46 14.21 -7.92 -9.16
CA PHE A 46 13.97 -8.82 -8.01
C PHE A 46 14.82 -8.47 -6.78
N GLU A 47 15.85 -7.66 -6.96
CA GLU A 47 16.68 -7.14 -5.89
C GLU A 47 16.11 -5.84 -5.28
N ASP A 48 14.95 -5.37 -5.75
CA ASP A 48 14.30 -4.17 -5.20
C ASP A 48 13.52 -4.51 -3.93
N PHE A 49 14.10 -4.17 -2.78
CA PHE A 49 13.46 -4.32 -1.46
C PHE A 49 12.87 -3.02 -0.91
N VAL A 50 12.97 -1.91 -1.67
CA VAL A 50 12.44 -0.59 -1.30
C VAL A 50 11.79 0.12 -2.50
N LEU A 51 10.83 1.01 -2.21
CA LEU A 51 10.33 1.97 -3.17
C LEU A 51 11.35 3.10 -3.32
N THR A 52 11.95 3.23 -4.51
CA THR A 52 13.03 4.20 -4.72
C THR A 52 12.45 5.59 -4.96
N GLY A 53 12.87 6.59 -4.19
CA GLY A 53 12.33 7.95 -4.40
C GLY A 53 10.82 8.02 -4.11
N MET A 54 10.39 7.31 -3.05
CA MET A 54 9.06 7.47 -2.46
C MET A 54 8.72 8.95 -2.29
N ILE A 55 7.52 9.34 -2.71
CA ILE A 55 7.01 10.69 -2.48
C ILE A 55 6.66 10.82 -1.00
N ALA A 56 7.30 11.76 -0.32
CA ALA A 56 7.12 11.97 1.12
C ALA A 56 5.71 12.47 1.46
N GLU A 57 5.29 12.21 2.69
CA GLU A 57 4.07 12.77 3.26
C GLU A 57 4.26 14.26 3.54
N GLY A 58 3.24 15.05 3.21
CA GLY A 58 3.15 16.45 3.59
C GLY A 58 2.58 17.34 2.49
N SER A 59 2.68 18.64 2.69
CA SER A 59 2.20 19.68 1.76
C SER A 59 3.34 20.58 1.23
N GLY A 60 4.60 20.22 1.49
CA GLY A 60 5.75 20.89 0.89
C GLY A 60 5.91 20.55 -0.59
N ALA A 61 6.77 21.29 -1.29
CA ALA A 61 7.09 21.04 -2.69
C ALA A 61 7.51 19.57 -2.90
N GLY A 62 6.84 18.88 -3.84
CA GLY A 62 7.11 17.47 -4.13
C GLY A 62 6.59 16.47 -3.10
N GLN A 63 5.70 16.88 -2.18
CA GLN A 63 5.07 16.01 -1.19
C GLN A 63 3.58 15.79 -1.50
N LEU A 64 3.05 14.64 -1.08
CA LEU A 64 1.63 14.32 -1.16
C LEU A 64 1.08 14.07 0.24
N ASN A 65 -0.15 14.49 0.50
CA ASN A 65 -0.85 14.11 1.73
C ASN A 65 -1.47 12.73 1.57
N TYR A 66 -0.98 11.77 2.35
CA TYR A 66 -1.46 10.40 2.34
C TYR A 66 -2.72 10.27 3.18
N ILE A 67 -3.85 9.95 2.55
CA ILE A 67 -5.12 9.73 3.26
C ILE A 67 -5.15 8.34 3.88
N ARG A 68 -6.00 8.14 4.89
CA ARG A 68 -6.29 6.82 5.46
C ARG A 68 -6.68 5.86 4.33
N SER A 69 -6.16 4.63 4.39
CA SER A 69 -6.58 3.57 3.47
C SER A 69 -8.05 3.23 3.70
N GLU A 70 -8.76 2.93 2.62
CA GLU A 70 -10.11 2.40 2.73
C GLU A 70 -10.11 0.99 3.31
N VAL A 71 -11.28 0.53 3.77
CA VAL A 71 -11.44 -0.86 4.17
C VAL A 71 -11.22 -1.77 2.95
N PRO A 72 -10.34 -2.79 3.03
CA PRO A 72 -10.06 -3.65 1.89
C PRO A 72 -11.32 -4.41 1.44
N GLY A 73 -11.61 -4.37 0.14
CA GLY A 73 -12.64 -5.20 -0.50
C GLY A 73 -12.14 -6.63 -0.68
N ARG A 74 -13.03 -7.62 -0.48
CA ARG A 74 -12.73 -9.05 -0.66
C ARG A 74 -13.88 -9.71 -1.42
N SER A 75 -13.56 -10.46 -2.47
CA SER A 75 -14.56 -11.20 -3.24
C SER A 75 -14.01 -12.54 -3.73
N TYR A 76 -14.89 -13.52 -3.92
CA TYR A 76 -14.58 -14.79 -4.54
C TYR A 76 -15.57 -15.04 -5.67
N ASP A 77 -15.06 -15.29 -6.87
CA ASP A 77 -15.87 -15.71 -8.01
C ASP A 77 -15.80 -17.23 -8.16
N GLY A 78 -16.92 -17.91 -7.90
CA GLY A 78 -17.01 -19.37 -7.93
C GLY A 78 -16.70 -19.99 -9.30
N PRO A 79 -17.29 -19.49 -10.41
CA PRO A 79 -17.02 -19.97 -11.76
C PRO A 79 -15.55 -19.87 -12.20
N SER A 80 -14.90 -18.71 -12.03
CA SER A 80 -13.48 -18.55 -12.38
C SER A 80 -12.52 -19.05 -11.31
N LYS A 81 -13.04 -19.38 -10.11
CA LYS A 81 -12.25 -19.74 -8.93
C LYS A 81 -11.22 -18.67 -8.56
N VAL A 82 -11.56 -17.39 -8.75
CA VAL A 82 -10.66 -16.27 -8.43
C VAL A 82 -11.08 -15.62 -7.13
N PHE A 83 -10.16 -15.57 -6.17
CA PHE A 83 -10.26 -14.71 -5.00
C PHE A 83 -9.54 -13.39 -5.27
N THR A 84 -10.22 -12.27 -5.00
CA THR A 84 -9.73 -10.92 -5.23
C THR A 84 -9.74 -10.12 -3.94
N ILE A 85 -8.65 -9.43 -3.66
CA ILE A 85 -8.53 -8.41 -2.62
C ILE A 85 -8.28 -7.07 -3.31
N THR A 86 -9.05 -6.04 -2.93
CA THR A 86 -8.88 -4.67 -3.45
C THR A 86 -8.52 -3.72 -2.31
N GLN A 87 -7.35 -3.13 -2.40
CA GLN A 87 -6.89 -2.06 -1.52
C GLN A 87 -7.07 -0.71 -2.20
N VAL A 88 -7.50 0.31 -1.45
CA VAL A 88 -7.68 1.67 -1.99
C VAL A 88 -7.06 2.68 -1.05
N ARG A 89 -6.33 3.65 -1.63
CA ARG A 89 -5.83 4.81 -0.90
C ARG A 89 -5.86 6.05 -1.78
N TYR A 90 -6.18 7.18 -1.17
CA TYR A 90 -6.15 8.49 -1.81
C TYR A 90 -4.91 9.27 -1.38
N LEU A 91 -4.38 10.07 -2.29
CA LEU A 91 -3.27 10.98 -2.05
C LEU A 91 -3.64 12.35 -2.61
N ASN A 92 -3.58 13.38 -1.78
CA ASN A 92 -3.88 14.75 -2.19
C ASN A 92 -2.59 15.50 -2.47
N ASN A 93 -2.56 16.24 -3.57
CA ASN A 93 -1.47 17.16 -3.86
C ASN A 93 -1.85 18.56 -3.41
N ASN A 94 -1.23 19.02 -2.32
CA ASN A 94 -1.34 20.40 -1.84
C ASN A 94 0.04 21.08 -1.83
N SER A 95 0.93 20.68 -2.74
CA SER A 95 2.34 21.08 -2.74
C SER A 95 2.64 22.40 -3.45
N GLY A 96 1.64 23.02 -4.09
CA GLY A 96 1.80 24.23 -4.89
C GLY A 96 2.34 23.98 -6.31
N GLY A 97 2.51 22.72 -6.72
CA GLY A 97 2.94 22.34 -8.06
C GLY A 97 2.47 20.93 -8.44
N ALA A 98 2.56 20.58 -9.71
CA ALA A 98 2.23 19.22 -10.16
C ALA A 98 3.30 18.22 -9.73
N ILE A 99 2.88 17.01 -9.35
CA ILE A 99 3.77 15.91 -8.95
C ILE A 99 3.57 14.74 -9.91
N GLY A 100 4.66 14.27 -10.50
CA GLY A 100 4.67 13.08 -11.36
C GLY A 100 4.87 11.81 -10.55
N VAL A 101 3.93 10.88 -10.64
CA VAL A 101 4.01 9.54 -10.03
C VAL A 101 4.39 8.52 -11.10
N ASN A 102 5.41 7.71 -10.84
CA ASN A 102 5.96 6.73 -11.78
C ASN A 102 5.87 5.29 -11.28
N GLU A 103 5.56 5.09 -10.01
CA GLU A 103 5.49 3.77 -9.41
C GLU A 103 4.59 3.76 -8.17
N VAL A 104 4.13 2.55 -7.86
CA VAL A 104 3.26 2.27 -6.72
C VAL A 104 3.82 1.04 -6.02
N ALA A 105 3.81 1.02 -4.69
CA ALA A 105 4.09 -0.19 -3.92
C ALA A 105 3.01 -0.45 -2.89
N LEU A 106 2.78 -1.73 -2.63
CA LEU A 106 2.10 -2.17 -1.42
C LEU A 106 3.15 -2.57 -0.40
N THR A 107 3.12 -1.90 0.75
CA THR A 107 4.06 -2.13 1.84
C THR A 107 3.33 -2.53 3.11
N THR A 108 4.05 -3.19 4.00
CA THR A 108 3.58 -3.51 5.34
C THR A 108 4.64 -3.13 6.37
N ALA A 109 4.17 -2.78 7.56
CA ALA A 109 5.01 -2.58 8.72
C ALA A 109 4.73 -3.68 9.75
N GLY A 110 5.76 -4.09 10.47
CA GLY A 110 5.64 -5.00 11.61
C GLY A 110 6.91 -4.99 12.44
N MET A 111 6.94 -5.80 13.49
CA MET A 111 8.05 -5.79 14.45
C MET A 111 9.31 -6.36 13.80
N GLY A 112 10.35 -5.55 13.80
CA GLY A 112 11.66 -5.84 13.25
C GLY A 112 12.73 -6.04 14.31
N GLY A 113 13.73 -6.87 14.00
CA GLY A 113 14.93 -7.10 14.81
C GLY A 113 14.74 -8.02 16.04
N TRP A 114 15.85 -8.57 16.53
CA TRP A 114 15.90 -9.51 17.67
C TRP A 114 15.31 -8.95 18.97
N THR A 115 15.31 -7.62 19.13
CA THR A 115 14.78 -6.94 20.32
C THR A 115 13.33 -6.52 20.17
N HIS A 116 12.73 -6.63 18.99
CA HIS A 116 11.33 -6.28 18.73
C HIS A 116 11.00 -4.82 19.13
N THR A 117 11.98 -3.93 19.10
CA THR A 117 11.83 -2.53 19.54
C THR A 117 11.59 -1.56 18.38
N ALA A 118 11.72 -2.00 17.13
CA ALA A 118 11.54 -1.18 15.94
C ALA A 118 10.46 -1.76 15.03
N GLN A 119 9.80 -0.88 14.27
CA GLN A 119 8.94 -1.30 13.16
C GLN A 119 9.76 -1.27 11.88
N ASP A 120 9.95 -2.44 11.28
CA ASP A 120 10.55 -2.57 9.96
C ASP A 120 9.46 -2.49 8.90
N GLN A 121 9.82 -1.93 7.74
CA GLN A 121 8.97 -1.84 6.57
C GLN A 121 9.41 -2.89 5.56
N TRP A 122 8.44 -3.61 5.00
CA TRP A 122 8.67 -4.56 3.92
C TRP A 122 7.83 -4.18 2.71
N VAL A 123 8.50 -4.12 1.55
CA VAL A 123 7.84 -3.99 0.26
C VAL A 123 7.36 -5.38 -0.16
N MET A 124 6.07 -5.49 -0.42
CA MET A 124 5.45 -6.77 -0.80
C MET A 124 5.32 -6.88 -2.30
N THR A 125 5.07 -5.74 -2.95
CA THR A 125 5.00 -5.59 -4.40
C THR A 125 5.40 -4.17 -4.74
N ARG A 126 6.03 -3.99 -5.90
CA ARG A 126 6.38 -2.70 -6.48
C ARG A 126 6.03 -2.79 -7.96
N ASP A 127 5.18 -1.88 -8.40
CA ASP A 127 4.78 -1.77 -9.79
C ASP A 127 5.29 -0.46 -10.37
N LYS A 128 6.02 -0.58 -11.47
CA LYS A 128 6.33 0.57 -12.30
C LYS A 128 5.15 0.90 -13.21
N LEU A 129 4.74 2.16 -13.19
CA LEU A 129 3.70 2.64 -14.08
C LEU A 129 4.23 2.74 -15.52
N PRO A 130 3.40 2.40 -16.52
CA PRO A 130 3.80 2.47 -17.93
C PRO A 130 4.02 3.91 -18.42
N ALA A 131 3.50 4.90 -17.69
CA ALA A 131 3.69 6.33 -17.93
C ALA A 131 3.55 7.11 -16.63
N THR A 132 4.14 8.31 -16.60
CA THR A 132 4.00 9.23 -15.48
C THR A 132 2.55 9.67 -15.32
N VAL A 133 2.00 9.49 -14.12
CA VAL A 133 0.70 10.04 -13.72
C VAL A 133 0.94 11.39 -13.06
N ASN A 134 0.56 12.46 -13.74
CA ASN A 134 0.67 13.82 -13.20
C ASN A 134 -0.52 14.12 -12.29
N VAL A 135 -0.24 14.36 -11.01
CA VAL A 135 -1.21 14.85 -10.03
C VAL A 135 -1.07 16.37 -9.98
N PRO A 136 -2.01 17.15 -10.53
CA PRO A 136 -1.93 18.61 -10.47
C PRO A 136 -2.03 19.11 -9.03
N ASP A 137 -1.59 20.34 -8.76
CA ASP A 137 -1.83 20.99 -7.47
C ASP A 137 -3.34 21.07 -7.19
N THR A 138 -3.74 20.93 -5.93
CA THR A 138 -5.12 20.70 -5.45
C THR A 138 -5.80 19.45 -6.00
N GLY A 139 -5.09 18.64 -6.79
CA GLY A 139 -5.57 17.38 -7.35
C GLY A 139 -5.49 16.22 -6.35
N GLN A 140 -6.15 15.12 -6.71
CA GLN A 140 -6.14 13.88 -5.94
C GLN A 140 -5.80 12.70 -6.84
N LEU A 141 -4.91 11.83 -6.35
CA LEU A 141 -4.65 10.52 -6.91
C LEU A 141 -5.43 9.47 -6.12
N LYS A 142 -6.23 8.66 -6.81
CA LYS A 142 -6.78 7.42 -6.26
C LYS A 142 -5.95 6.25 -6.76
N VAL A 143 -5.37 5.50 -5.85
CA VAL A 143 -4.71 4.24 -6.17
C VAL A 143 -5.61 3.09 -5.76
N THR A 144 -5.87 2.18 -6.70
CA THR A 144 -6.59 0.94 -6.47
C THR A 144 -5.64 -0.21 -6.76
N TYR A 145 -5.26 -0.95 -5.72
CA TYR A 145 -4.31 -2.06 -5.81
C TYR A 145 -5.07 -3.38 -5.69
N THR A 146 -4.97 -4.24 -6.70
CA THR A 146 -5.75 -5.48 -6.79
C THR A 146 -4.83 -6.69 -6.71
N ILE A 147 -5.10 -7.58 -5.76
CA ILE A 147 -4.38 -8.84 -5.59
C ILE A 147 -5.35 -9.97 -5.95
N GLN A 148 -4.95 -10.86 -6.85
CA GLN A 148 -5.77 -11.99 -7.27
C GLN A 148 -5.05 -13.31 -7.06
N LEU A 149 -5.81 -14.30 -6.59
CA LEU A 149 -5.38 -15.68 -6.47
C LEU A 149 -6.39 -16.54 -7.24
N THR A 150 -5.91 -17.27 -8.25
CA THR A 150 -6.71 -18.26 -8.98
C THR A 150 -6.49 -19.63 -8.34
N TYR A 151 -7.57 -20.27 -7.88
CA TYR A 151 -7.48 -21.61 -7.30
C TYR A 151 -7.44 -22.69 -8.39
N PRO A 152 -6.73 -23.80 -8.15
CA PRO A 152 -6.72 -24.94 -9.06
C PRO A 152 -8.11 -25.56 -9.23
N ALA A 153 -8.24 -26.33 -10.30
CA ALA A 153 -9.42 -27.12 -10.63
C ALA A 153 -9.74 -28.15 -9.53
#